data_AF-A0A536J9E7-F1
#
_entry.id   AF-A0A536J9E7-F1
#
_cell.length_a   1.000
_cell.length_b   1.000
_cell.length_c   1.000
_cell.angle_alpha   90.00
_cell.angle_beta   90.00
_cell.angle_gamma   90.00
#
_symmetry.space_group_name_H-M   'P 1'
#
loop_
_entity.id
_entity.type
_entity.pdbx_description
1 polymer ?
#
loop_
_entity_poly.entity_id
_entity_poly.type
_entity_poly.pdbx_seq_one_letter_code
_entity_poly.pdbx_strand_id
1 'polypeptide(L)'
;MHPAGGDLRRLHPPGHARSAGAGPPRRRLRHALGPLRGRADSLAAPLYWPLARRRDLLDLGPALRRGPLLPWVPPNRRSDVRVRSAAGPDHRAAGVRRFGHGAVPPHHALARADAYFRGLIDLPFDPNLHVGSFSFAWHSIFSLVGMIAGSIVSFRAARYLIRDDRIYPFAIAVVIGGLVGARVAHVLDNWNVYAPRPLDVLAFWNGGIGTTGAPVGSTIAGFFAARRLRLPVGFMFDISVIGIALGEAIGRIGDIINGEHHATGCSGLPWCVRYTHPATLGQTDYVHPVAAYDGLVMVIIFVVLVAYWRRVRGRPPESRVYWAYLLLFGGFRFLTSFLRLDPLFIDGLQEAQLLGLIYALAGGIMLPVLTARGRLDSRVPGATTTPT
;
A
#
# COMPACT_ATOMS: atom_id res chain seq x y z
N MET A 1 -58.16 17.56 53.19
CA MET A 1 -57.60 17.05 54.47
C MET A 1 -58.48 15.90 54.95
N HIS A 2 -58.05 14.65 54.73
CA HIS A 2 -58.33 13.39 55.46
C HIS A 2 -57.90 12.18 54.57
N PRO A 3 -57.61 10.98 55.14
CA PRO A 3 -56.32 10.31 54.93
C PRO A 3 -56.45 8.81 54.56
N ALA A 4 -55.30 8.12 54.45
CA ALA A 4 -55.03 6.67 54.64
C ALA A 4 -53.93 6.26 53.64
N GLY A 5 -52.90 5.48 53.92
CA GLY A 5 -52.58 4.60 55.04
C GLY A 5 -51.80 3.40 54.46
N GLY A 6 -50.81 2.88 55.20
CA GLY A 6 -50.30 1.51 55.01
C GLY A 6 -48.91 1.36 54.41
N ASP A 7 -47.94 1.14 55.29
CA ASP A 7 -46.55 0.75 55.03
C ASP A 7 -46.36 -0.76 55.33
N LEU A 8 -45.19 -1.30 54.95
CA LEU A 8 -44.48 -2.51 55.47
C LEU A 8 -44.25 -3.72 54.53
N ARG A 9 -43.02 -3.73 53.98
CA ARG A 9 -41.90 -4.71 54.14
C ARG A 9 -42.15 -6.24 54.23
N ARG A 10 -41.51 -6.94 53.27
CA ARG A 10 -40.68 -8.19 53.29
C ARG A 10 -40.90 -9.26 54.36
N LEU A 11 -40.93 -10.53 53.94
CA LEU A 11 -40.19 -11.68 54.50
C LEU A 11 -40.21 -12.90 53.53
N HIS A 12 -39.25 -13.81 53.70
CA HIS A 12 -38.85 -14.94 52.84
C HIS A 12 -39.31 -16.31 53.48
N PRO A 13 -38.89 -17.52 53.01
CA PRO A 13 -39.69 -18.71 52.62
C PRO A 13 -39.89 -19.80 53.72
N PRO A 14 -40.36 -21.03 53.40
CA PRO A 14 -39.43 -22.18 53.27
C PRO A 14 -39.82 -23.27 52.24
N GLY A 15 -38.92 -24.25 51.98
CA GLY A 15 -39.09 -25.38 51.04
C GLY A 15 -39.21 -26.78 51.69
N HIS A 16 -39.24 -27.83 50.84
CA HIS A 16 -38.96 -29.28 51.02
C HIS A 16 -39.72 -30.07 49.91
N ALA A 17 -39.40 -31.27 49.39
CA ALA A 17 -38.22 -32.11 49.17
C ALA A 17 -38.63 -33.36 48.30
N ARG A 18 -37.78 -33.76 47.33
CA ARG A 18 -37.44 -35.09 46.72
C ARG A 18 -38.48 -36.16 46.24
N SER A 19 -38.30 -36.65 45.00
CA SER A 19 -37.90 -38.04 44.57
C SER A 19 -37.97 -38.15 43.02
N ALA A 20 -36.89 -38.44 42.27
CA ALA A 20 -36.32 -39.74 41.85
C ALA A 20 -37.19 -40.59 40.87
N GLY A 21 -36.72 -40.81 39.62
CA GLY A 21 -37.28 -41.85 38.72
C GLY A 21 -36.97 -41.72 37.21
N ALA A 22 -35.93 -42.44 36.77
CA ALA A 22 -35.74 -43.18 35.49
C ALA A 22 -36.22 -42.64 34.11
N GLY A 23 -35.29 -42.55 33.14
CA GLY A 23 -35.58 -42.75 31.69
C GLY A 23 -35.38 -44.23 31.29
N PRO A 24 -35.24 -44.64 30.00
CA PRO A 24 -35.56 -44.07 28.67
C PRO A 24 -36.56 -45.03 27.90
N PRO A 25 -36.65 -45.11 26.54
CA PRO A 25 -35.62 -45.75 25.71
C PRO A 25 -35.40 -45.22 24.28
N ARG A 26 -34.18 -45.47 23.78
CA ARG A 26 -33.76 -45.40 22.38
C ARG A 26 -34.34 -46.58 21.59
N ARG A 27 -34.92 -46.35 20.42
CA ARG A 27 -35.26 -47.42 19.45
C ARG A 27 -34.13 -47.63 18.45
N ARG A 28 -33.52 -48.83 18.49
CA ARG A 28 -32.86 -49.49 17.36
C ARG A 28 -33.76 -50.65 16.94
N LEU A 29 -33.91 -50.87 15.64
CA LEU A 29 -34.30 -52.15 15.07
C LEU A 29 -33.31 -52.47 13.94
N ARG A 30 -32.50 -53.50 14.18
CA ARG A 30 -31.79 -54.28 13.17
C ARG A 30 -32.57 -55.58 13.00
N HIS A 31 -32.82 -56.02 11.77
CA HIS A 31 -32.30 -57.28 11.21
C HIS A 31 -33.10 -57.71 9.97
N ALA A 32 -32.38 -57.83 8.85
CA ALA A 32 -32.58 -58.90 7.87
C ALA A 32 -31.18 -59.26 7.31
N LEU A 33 -30.76 -60.52 7.51
CA LEU A 33 -29.60 -61.23 6.94
C LEU A 33 -30.11 -62.02 5.72
N GLY A 34 -29.41 -62.36 4.63
CA GLY A 34 -28.01 -62.32 4.18
C GLY A 34 -27.99 -62.71 2.67
N PRO A 35 -27.01 -63.47 2.14
CA PRO A 35 -25.62 -63.09 1.89
C PRO A 35 -25.21 -63.29 0.41
N LEU A 36 -24.27 -62.49 -0.14
CA LEU A 36 -23.40 -62.97 -1.23
C LEU A 36 -21.97 -62.40 -1.12
N ARG A 37 -21.03 -63.35 -1.19
CA ARG A 37 -19.57 -63.34 -1.15
C ARG A 37 -18.88 -62.28 -2.02
N GLY A 38 -17.69 -61.82 -1.61
CA GLY A 38 -16.68 -61.37 -2.57
C GLY A 38 -15.54 -60.49 -2.06
N ARG A 39 -14.57 -61.11 -1.38
CA ARG A 39 -13.15 -60.72 -1.21
C ARG A 39 -12.81 -59.40 -0.49
N ALA A 40 -12.23 -59.63 0.68
CA ALA A 40 -11.44 -58.71 1.47
C ALA A 40 -10.01 -58.56 0.91
N ASP A 41 -9.34 -57.59 1.53
CA ASP A 41 -7.91 -57.40 1.68
C ASP A 41 -7.20 -56.58 0.58
N SER A 42 -6.34 -55.61 0.88
CA SER A 42 -5.95 -54.94 2.12
C SER A 42 -4.89 -53.88 1.75
N LEU A 43 -4.68 -52.91 2.66
CA LEU A 43 -3.43 -52.18 2.90
C LEU A 43 -3.04 -50.98 2.01
N ALA A 44 -3.01 -49.84 2.68
CA ALA A 44 -2.22 -48.66 2.39
C ALA A 44 -0.71 -48.93 2.41
N ALA A 45 0.05 -48.26 1.54
CA ALA A 45 1.15 -47.32 1.81
C ALA A 45 1.92 -47.00 0.49
N PRO A 46 2.96 -46.13 0.46
CA PRO A 46 3.11 -44.99 -0.43
C PRO A 46 3.97 -45.29 -1.68
N LEU A 47 3.99 -44.40 -2.69
CA LEU A 47 4.96 -44.51 -3.80
C LEU A 47 5.76 -43.21 -4.03
N TYR A 48 6.92 -43.20 -3.41
CA TYR A 48 8.22 -42.71 -3.86
C TYR A 48 8.38 -42.63 -5.39
N TRP A 49 8.84 -41.47 -5.89
CA TRP A 49 9.34 -41.28 -7.25
C TRP A 49 10.82 -41.71 -7.31
N PRO A 50 11.21 -42.68 -8.14
CA PRO A 50 12.59 -43.16 -8.15
C PRO A 50 13.53 -42.23 -8.93
N LEU A 51 14.63 -41.86 -8.29
CA LEU A 51 15.85 -41.39 -8.94
C LEU A 51 16.53 -42.55 -9.68
N ALA A 52 16.51 -42.53 -11.01
CA ALA A 52 17.42 -43.32 -11.83
C ALA A 52 17.78 -42.59 -13.14
N ARG A 53 19.03 -42.09 -13.15
CA ARG A 53 19.96 -41.92 -14.28
C ARG A 53 19.35 -41.68 -15.66
N ARG A 54 19.38 -40.41 -16.09
CA ARG A 54 19.84 -40.05 -17.43
C ARG A 54 20.97 -39.03 -17.30
N ARG A 55 22.21 -39.51 -17.42
CA ARG A 55 23.28 -38.70 -18.01
C ARG A 55 22.94 -38.52 -19.49
N ASP A 56 23.32 -37.38 -20.07
CA ASP A 56 23.21 -37.06 -21.50
C ASP A 56 21.96 -36.27 -21.96
N LEU A 57 21.63 -35.18 -21.25
CA LEU A 57 20.76 -34.10 -21.77
C LEU A 57 21.24 -32.70 -21.34
N LEU A 58 22.56 -32.47 -21.39
CA LEU A 58 23.18 -31.15 -21.27
C LEU A 58 24.27 -31.02 -22.33
N ASP A 59 23.85 -30.93 -23.59
CA ASP A 59 24.67 -30.38 -24.65
C ASP A 59 23.87 -29.25 -25.32
N LEU A 60 23.80 -28.13 -24.59
CA LEU A 60 23.36 -26.85 -25.13
C LEU A 60 24.64 -26.10 -25.49
N GLY A 61 24.90 -25.98 -26.79
CA GLY A 61 26.06 -25.30 -27.36
C GLY A 61 26.22 -23.83 -26.91
N PRO A 62 27.31 -23.16 -27.32
CA PRO A 62 27.85 -21.96 -26.67
C PRO A 62 27.02 -20.66 -26.86
N ALA A 63 25.75 -20.74 -27.24
CA ALA A 63 24.93 -19.58 -27.59
C ALA A 63 24.19 -18.91 -26.40
N LEU A 64 24.32 -19.41 -25.17
CA LEU A 64 23.59 -18.88 -23.99
C LEU A 64 24.51 -18.33 -22.88
N ARG A 65 25.61 -17.68 -23.26
CA ARG A 65 26.33 -16.74 -22.37
C ARG A 65 26.15 -15.32 -22.88
N ARG A 66 24.96 -14.75 -22.68
CA ARG A 66 24.78 -13.30 -22.66
C ARG A 66 24.18 -12.96 -21.31
N GLY A 67 24.97 -12.29 -20.48
CA GLY A 67 24.55 -11.78 -19.18
C GLY A 67 23.37 -10.80 -19.31
N PRO A 68 22.79 -10.37 -18.17
CA PRO A 68 21.65 -9.47 -18.19
C PRO A 68 21.99 -8.20 -18.97
N LEU A 69 21.13 -7.87 -19.93
CA LEU A 69 21.21 -6.65 -20.73
C LEU A 69 20.99 -5.45 -19.79
N LEU A 70 22.11 -4.84 -19.36
CA LEU A 70 22.09 -3.51 -18.74
C LEU A 70 21.52 -2.50 -19.76
N PRO A 71 20.64 -1.57 -19.34
CA PRO A 71 20.22 -0.49 -20.22
C PRO A 71 21.43 0.35 -20.63
N TRP A 72 21.55 0.58 -21.94
CA TRP A 72 22.64 1.36 -22.54
C TRP A 72 22.57 2.82 -22.07
N VAL A 73 23.57 3.25 -21.30
CA VAL A 73 23.80 4.65 -20.93
C VAL A 73 24.88 5.20 -21.88
N PRO A 74 24.60 6.26 -22.67
CA PRO A 74 25.60 6.83 -23.55
C PRO A 74 26.75 7.46 -22.72
N PRO A 75 28.01 7.36 -23.18
CA PRO A 75 29.13 7.97 -22.49
C PRO A 75 29.05 9.50 -22.56
N ASN A 76 29.26 10.15 -21.41
CA ASN A 76 29.37 11.58 -21.19
C ASN A 76 29.93 12.35 -22.40
N ARG A 77 29.08 13.14 -23.08
CA ARG A 77 29.56 14.30 -23.84
C ARG A 77 29.96 15.37 -22.82
N ARG A 78 31.27 15.51 -22.61
CA ARG A 78 31.84 16.73 -22.02
C ARG A 78 31.36 17.91 -22.86
N SER A 79 30.62 18.83 -22.24
CA SER A 79 30.42 20.15 -22.82
C SER A 79 31.73 20.93 -22.65
N ASP A 80 32.48 21.04 -23.74
CA ASP A 80 33.59 21.99 -23.85
C ASP A 80 33.03 23.42 -23.84
N VAL A 81 32.65 23.91 -22.66
CA VAL A 81 32.44 25.34 -22.45
C VAL A 81 33.82 25.97 -22.26
N ARG A 82 34.43 26.40 -23.37
CA ARG A 82 35.54 27.35 -23.35
C ARG A 82 35.00 28.68 -22.81
N VAL A 83 35.26 28.95 -21.53
CA VAL A 83 35.13 30.29 -20.96
C VAL A 83 36.18 31.17 -21.66
N ARG A 84 35.72 32.09 -22.51
CA ARG A 84 36.56 33.14 -23.09
C ARG A 84 37.04 34.04 -21.94
N SER A 85 38.35 34.01 -21.67
CA SER A 85 39.01 35.03 -20.85
C SER A 85 39.00 36.33 -21.64
N ALA A 86 38.31 37.34 -21.12
CA ALA A 86 38.39 38.70 -21.65
C ALA A 86 39.68 39.34 -21.15
N ALA A 87 40.61 39.59 -22.06
CA ALA A 87 41.77 40.44 -21.83
C ALA A 87 41.33 41.92 -21.86
N GLY A 88 41.71 42.68 -20.84
CA GLY A 88 41.59 44.15 -20.75
C GLY A 88 42.46 44.67 -19.59
N PRO A 89 43.08 45.86 -19.72
CA PRO A 89 44.48 46.07 -19.32
C PRO A 89 44.68 46.56 -17.87
N ASP A 90 45.94 46.41 -17.44
CA ASP A 90 46.58 46.87 -16.22
C ASP A 90 46.02 48.16 -15.60
N HIS A 91 45.98 48.21 -14.25
CA HIS A 91 46.76 49.19 -13.47
C HIS A 91 46.71 48.88 -11.96
N ARG A 92 47.88 48.50 -11.45
CA ARG A 92 48.53 48.88 -10.18
C ARG A 92 47.68 49.04 -8.90
N ALA A 93 48.23 48.41 -7.85
CA ALA A 93 48.10 48.69 -6.42
C ALA A 93 46.98 47.96 -5.65
N ALA A 94 47.33 46.81 -5.08
CA ALA A 94 46.98 46.46 -3.70
C ALA A 94 47.88 45.31 -3.24
N GLY A 95 48.60 45.54 -2.14
CA GLY A 95 49.69 44.70 -1.68
C GLY A 95 49.31 43.26 -1.37
N VAL A 96 50.29 42.38 -1.62
CA VAL A 96 50.37 41.03 -1.06
C VAL A 96 50.37 41.17 0.47
N ARG A 97 49.20 41.01 1.10
CA ARG A 97 49.13 40.67 2.52
C ARG A 97 49.20 39.17 2.63
N ARG A 98 50.34 38.66 3.11
CA ARG A 98 50.43 37.34 3.73
C ARG A 98 49.33 37.24 4.77
N PHE A 99 48.28 36.47 4.51
CA PHE A 99 47.37 36.07 5.58
C PHE A 99 48.09 35.03 6.42
N GLY A 100 48.43 35.44 7.64
CA GLY A 100 48.99 34.57 8.66
C GLY A 100 48.01 33.44 8.99
N HIS A 101 48.59 32.29 9.32
CA HIS A 101 47.91 31.24 10.06
C HIS A 101 47.21 31.84 11.29
N GLY A 102 45.89 31.61 11.42
CA GLY A 102 45.17 31.87 12.66
C GLY A 102 43.95 32.79 12.62
N ALA A 103 43.29 32.99 11.47
CA ALA A 103 41.94 33.58 11.48
C ALA A 103 40.91 32.49 11.83
N VAL A 104 40.60 32.36 13.12
CA VAL A 104 39.43 31.59 13.57
C VAL A 104 38.20 32.26 12.95
N PRO A 105 37.36 31.53 12.19
CA PRO A 105 36.16 32.13 11.61
C PRO A 105 35.29 32.68 12.75
N PRO A 106 34.62 33.84 12.57
CA PRO A 106 33.79 34.41 13.63
C PRO A 106 32.82 33.36 14.16
N HIS A 107 32.62 33.30 15.49
CA HIS A 107 31.83 32.25 16.14
C HIS A 107 30.44 32.04 15.50
N HIS A 108 29.84 33.08 14.91
CA HIS A 108 28.59 32.99 14.15
C HIS A 108 28.68 32.25 12.81
N ALA A 109 29.83 32.28 12.12
CA ALA A 109 30.08 31.53 10.89
C ALA A 109 30.38 30.06 11.18
N LEU A 110 31.12 29.76 12.25
CA LEU A 110 31.29 28.39 12.75
C LEU A 110 29.97 27.81 13.25
N ALA A 111 29.16 28.58 13.99
CA ALA A 111 27.83 28.15 14.42
C ALA A 111 26.87 27.93 13.24
N ARG A 112 26.96 28.73 12.16
CA ARG A 112 26.17 28.53 10.92
C ARG A 112 26.62 27.31 10.14
N ALA A 113 27.92 27.08 10.01
CA ALA A 113 28.48 25.88 9.37
C ALA A 113 28.14 24.63 10.19
N ASP A 114 28.31 24.68 11.50
CA ASP A 114 27.91 23.61 12.42
C ASP A 114 26.40 23.33 12.39
N ALA A 115 25.56 24.36 12.28
CA ALA A 115 24.11 24.19 12.13
C ALA A 115 23.73 23.62 10.76
N TYR A 116 24.46 24.01 9.70
CA TYR A 116 24.30 23.47 8.36
C TYR A 116 24.71 21.98 8.31
N PHE A 117 25.83 21.60 8.91
CA PHE A 117 26.31 20.21 8.95
C PHE A 117 25.53 19.32 9.93
N ARG A 118 25.01 19.85 11.05
CA ARG A 118 24.14 19.10 11.98
C ARG A 118 22.74 18.78 11.41
N GLY A 119 22.36 19.41 10.29
CA GLY A 119 21.08 19.21 9.62
C GLY A 119 21.11 18.24 8.44
N LEU A 120 22.23 17.57 8.19
CA LEU A 120 22.42 16.71 7.03
C LEU A 120 22.33 15.25 7.45
N ILE A 121 21.41 14.51 6.82
CA ILE A 121 21.14 13.11 7.16
C ILE A 121 21.69 12.22 6.05
N ASP A 122 22.73 11.45 6.35
CA ASP A 122 23.22 10.40 5.47
C ASP A 122 22.51 9.07 5.75
N LEU A 123 22.03 8.42 4.70
CA LEU A 123 21.35 7.12 4.73
C LEU A 123 22.28 6.05 4.13
N PRO A 124 23.04 5.30 4.95
CA PRO A 124 24.03 4.33 4.49
C PRO A 124 23.46 2.91 4.34
N PHE A 125 22.13 2.76 4.25
CA PHE A 125 21.49 1.46 4.29
C PHE A 125 21.68 0.67 3.00
N ASP A 126 21.95 -0.63 3.15
CA ASP A 126 21.85 -1.58 2.05
C ASP A 126 20.37 -1.72 1.64
N PRO A 127 19.99 -1.46 0.38
CA PRO A 127 18.62 -1.61 -0.09
C PRO A 127 18.13 -3.06 -0.10
N ASN A 128 19.04 -4.04 0.03
CA ASN A 128 18.70 -5.44 -0.03
C ASN A 128 19.03 -6.19 1.26
N LEU A 129 18.15 -7.10 1.62
CA LEU A 129 18.41 -8.14 2.59
C LEU A 129 18.96 -9.37 1.89
N HIS A 130 20.18 -9.76 2.24
CA HIS A 130 20.84 -10.94 1.69
C HIS A 130 20.63 -12.16 2.60
N VAL A 131 20.02 -13.23 2.06
CA VAL A 131 19.82 -14.50 2.74
C VAL A 131 20.38 -15.63 1.88
N GLY A 132 21.61 -16.04 2.17
CA GLY A 132 22.35 -16.98 1.32
C GLY A 132 22.58 -16.40 -0.08
N SER A 133 22.18 -17.13 -1.12
CA SER A 133 22.26 -16.67 -2.51
C SER A 133 21.10 -15.77 -2.95
N PHE A 134 20.08 -15.59 -2.10
CA PHE A 134 18.91 -14.80 -2.42
C PHE A 134 19.05 -13.37 -1.89
N SER A 135 18.54 -12.41 -2.65
CA SER A 135 18.53 -10.99 -2.31
C SER A 135 17.09 -10.48 -2.39
N PHE A 136 16.63 -9.85 -1.31
CA PHE A 136 15.28 -9.31 -1.21
C PHE A 136 15.34 -7.82 -0.94
N ALA A 137 14.74 -7.02 -1.82
CA ALA A 137 14.63 -5.58 -1.61
C ALA A 137 13.78 -5.26 -0.38
N TRP A 138 14.23 -4.32 0.46
CA TRP A 138 13.45 -3.87 1.63
C TRP A 138 12.08 -3.30 1.24
N HIS A 139 11.98 -2.63 0.09
CA HIS A 139 10.71 -2.25 -0.54
C HIS A 139 9.69 -3.41 -0.56
N SER A 140 10.09 -4.59 -1.08
CA SER A 140 9.17 -5.73 -1.20
C SER A 140 8.74 -6.27 0.16
N ILE A 141 9.66 -6.30 1.13
CA ILE A 141 9.39 -6.77 2.49
C ILE A 141 8.38 -5.84 3.17
N PHE A 142 8.63 -4.53 3.17
CA PHE A 142 7.74 -3.56 3.82
C PHE A 142 6.40 -3.40 3.08
N SER A 143 6.36 -3.52 1.77
CA SER A 143 5.08 -3.58 1.02
C SER A 143 4.26 -4.81 1.40
N LEU A 144 4.88 -5.97 1.62
CA LEU A 144 4.17 -7.17 2.10
C LEU A 144 3.66 -6.98 3.53
N VAL A 145 4.50 -6.46 4.44
CA VAL A 145 4.11 -6.17 5.82
C VAL A 145 2.96 -5.16 5.85
N GLY A 146 3.04 -4.10 5.04
CA GLY A 146 2.00 -3.10 4.88
C GLY A 146 0.69 -3.71 4.36
N MET A 147 0.75 -4.55 3.33
CA MET A 147 -0.42 -5.25 2.80
C MET A 147 -1.09 -6.13 3.87
N ILE A 148 -0.30 -6.88 4.66
CA ILE A 148 -0.82 -7.71 5.75
C ILE A 148 -1.47 -6.84 6.84
N ALA A 149 -0.79 -5.80 7.31
CA ALA A 149 -1.30 -4.89 8.34
C ALA A 149 -2.59 -4.17 7.88
N GLY A 150 -2.60 -3.64 6.65
CA GLY A 150 -3.77 -3.02 6.05
C GLY A 150 -4.93 -3.99 5.88
N SER A 151 -4.67 -5.24 5.51
CA SER A 151 -5.68 -6.31 5.41
C SER A 151 -6.27 -6.64 6.77
N ILE A 152 -5.45 -6.77 7.81
CA ILE A 152 -5.90 -7.02 9.20
C ILE A 152 -6.85 -5.91 9.65
N VAL A 153 -6.49 -4.64 9.42
CA VAL A 153 -7.34 -3.50 9.77
C VAL A 153 -8.64 -3.49 8.97
N SER A 154 -8.57 -3.73 7.67
CA SER A 154 -9.76 -3.81 6.79
C SER A 154 -10.71 -4.90 7.25
N PHE A 155 -10.19 -6.10 7.54
CA PHE A 155 -10.98 -7.23 8.04
C PHE A 155 -11.59 -6.93 9.40
N ARG A 156 -10.84 -6.28 10.30
CA ARG A 156 -11.35 -5.88 11.61
C ARG A 156 -12.48 -4.87 11.48
N ALA A 157 -12.37 -3.90 10.56
CA ALA A 157 -13.42 -2.93 10.27
C ALA A 157 -14.64 -3.59 9.60
N ALA A 158 -14.41 -4.54 8.70
CA ALA A 158 -15.47 -5.28 8.02
C ALA A 158 -16.39 -6.05 8.96
N ARG A 159 -15.84 -6.61 10.05
CA ARG A 159 -16.61 -7.34 11.08
C ARG A 159 -17.69 -6.48 11.75
N TYR A 160 -17.71 -5.17 11.52
CA TYR A 160 -18.82 -4.30 11.88
C TYR A 160 -20.13 -4.72 11.21
N LEU A 161 -20.10 -5.11 9.94
CA LEU A 161 -21.29 -5.46 9.15
C LEU A 161 -21.23 -6.88 8.55
N ILE A 162 -20.05 -7.35 8.17
CA ILE A 162 -19.84 -8.63 7.49
C ILE A 162 -19.25 -9.65 8.47
N ARG A 163 -20.09 -10.62 8.87
CA ARG A 163 -19.73 -11.69 9.82
C ARG A 163 -19.32 -13.01 9.17
N ASP A 164 -19.60 -13.17 7.89
CA ASP A 164 -19.30 -14.39 7.14
C ASP A 164 -17.95 -14.32 6.41
N ASP A 165 -17.67 -15.38 5.67
CA ASP A 165 -16.40 -15.59 4.97
C ASP A 165 -16.36 -14.97 3.57
N ARG A 166 -17.41 -14.27 3.11
CA ARG A 166 -17.44 -13.60 1.80
C ARG A 166 -16.39 -12.49 1.69
N ILE A 167 -15.85 -12.04 2.81
CA ILE A 167 -14.77 -11.06 2.85
C ILE A 167 -13.47 -11.58 2.23
N TYR A 168 -13.16 -12.87 2.36
CA TYR A 168 -11.93 -13.46 1.83
C TYR A 168 -11.90 -13.51 0.30
N PRO A 169 -12.93 -14.04 -0.42
CA PRO A 169 -12.95 -13.99 -1.87
C PRO A 169 -13.03 -12.56 -2.41
N PHE A 170 -13.65 -11.62 -1.67
CA PHE A 170 -13.57 -10.20 -2.03
C PHE A 170 -12.13 -9.68 -1.98
N ALA A 171 -11.39 -9.91 -0.89
CA ALA A 171 -10.01 -9.45 -0.75
C ALA A 171 -9.08 -10.07 -1.81
N ILE A 172 -9.25 -11.37 -2.09
CA ILE A 172 -8.52 -12.06 -3.15
C ILE A 172 -8.80 -11.42 -4.51
N ALA A 173 -10.07 -11.11 -4.81
CA ALA A 173 -10.42 -10.45 -6.07
C ALA A 173 -9.80 -9.06 -6.21
N VAL A 174 -9.74 -8.28 -5.13
CA VAL A 174 -9.09 -6.96 -5.10
C VAL A 174 -7.58 -7.08 -5.40
N VAL A 175 -6.89 -8.02 -4.75
CA VAL A 175 -5.44 -8.25 -4.96
C VAL A 175 -5.16 -8.74 -6.38
N ILE A 176 -5.90 -9.74 -6.87
CA ILE A 176 -5.75 -10.25 -8.24
C ILE A 176 -6.05 -9.16 -9.26
N GLY A 177 -7.14 -8.41 -9.06
CA GLY A 177 -7.51 -7.30 -9.93
C GLY A 177 -6.42 -6.22 -9.98
N GLY A 178 -5.82 -5.90 -8.83
CA GLY A 178 -4.69 -4.98 -8.75
C GLY A 178 -3.48 -5.49 -9.53
N LEU A 179 -3.09 -6.75 -9.34
CA LEU A 179 -1.96 -7.35 -10.06
C LEU A 179 -2.19 -7.37 -11.58
N VAL A 180 -3.39 -7.76 -12.02
CA VAL A 180 -3.77 -7.76 -13.44
C VAL A 180 -3.77 -6.34 -14.00
N GLY A 181 -4.39 -5.38 -13.31
CA GLY A 181 -4.42 -3.99 -13.74
C GLY A 181 -3.02 -3.39 -13.86
N ALA A 182 -2.15 -3.71 -12.90
CA ALA A 182 -0.77 -3.26 -12.91
C ALA A 182 0.04 -3.87 -14.06
N ARG A 183 -0.20 -5.14 -14.38
CA ARG A 183 0.42 -5.80 -15.54
C ARG A 183 -0.05 -5.18 -16.85
N VAL A 184 -1.35 -4.91 -16.98
CA VAL A 184 -1.93 -4.26 -18.15
C VAL A 184 -1.31 -2.88 -18.37
N ALA A 185 -1.23 -2.05 -17.32
CA ALA A 185 -0.58 -0.73 -17.41
C ALA A 185 0.87 -0.83 -17.89
N HIS A 186 1.67 -1.72 -17.31
CA HIS A 186 3.06 -1.94 -17.75
C HIS A 186 3.17 -2.30 -19.23
N VAL A 187 2.28 -3.16 -19.71
CA VAL A 187 2.26 -3.63 -21.11
C VAL A 187 1.86 -2.50 -22.05
N LEU A 188 0.93 -1.63 -21.64
CA LEU A 188 0.54 -0.45 -22.40
C LEU A 188 1.68 0.55 -22.50
N ASP A 189 2.36 0.84 -21.38
CA ASP A 189 3.50 1.77 -21.33
C ASP A 189 4.67 1.28 -22.21
N ASN A 190 4.81 -0.04 -22.35
CA ASN A 190 5.89 -0.70 -23.07
C ASN A 190 5.39 -1.44 -24.32
N TRP A 191 4.31 -0.96 -24.96
CA TRP A 191 3.64 -1.67 -26.05
C TRP A 191 4.59 -2.09 -27.18
N ASN A 192 5.57 -1.24 -27.51
CA ASN A 192 6.56 -1.51 -28.54
C ASN A 192 7.43 -2.76 -28.26
N VAL A 193 7.61 -3.11 -26.98
CA VAL A 193 8.36 -4.31 -26.55
C VAL A 193 7.50 -5.57 -26.67
N TYR A 194 6.20 -5.45 -26.39
CA TYR A 194 5.27 -6.58 -26.33
C TYR A 194 4.56 -6.88 -27.66
N ALA A 195 4.39 -5.88 -28.53
CA ALA A 195 3.75 -6.06 -29.84
C ALA A 195 4.40 -7.17 -30.70
N PRO A 196 5.74 -7.35 -30.72
CA PRO A 196 6.38 -8.45 -31.44
C PRO A 196 6.27 -9.81 -30.73
N ARG A 197 5.98 -9.84 -29.42
CA ARG A 197 6.00 -11.05 -28.58
C ARG A 197 4.80 -11.07 -27.61
N PRO A 198 3.58 -11.30 -28.11
CA PRO A 198 2.36 -11.13 -27.32
C PRO A 198 2.23 -12.10 -26.14
N LEU A 199 2.90 -13.26 -26.17
CA LEU A 199 2.88 -14.22 -25.05
C LEU A 199 3.65 -13.70 -23.82
N ASP A 200 4.61 -12.79 -24.00
CA ASP A 200 5.39 -12.23 -22.89
C ASP A 200 4.53 -11.31 -21.99
N VAL A 201 3.36 -10.87 -22.47
CA VAL A 201 2.37 -10.13 -21.68
C VAL A 201 1.98 -10.91 -20.42
N LEU A 202 1.97 -12.25 -20.48
CA LEU A 202 1.63 -13.11 -19.34
C LEU A 202 2.81 -13.40 -18.41
N ALA A 203 4.04 -13.11 -18.84
CA ALA A 203 5.26 -13.45 -18.10
C ALA A 203 5.55 -12.45 -16.96
N PHE A 204 4.64 -12.35 -15.99
CA PHE A 204 4.75 -11.44 -14.84
C PHE A 204 5.92 -11.79 -13.91
N TRP A 205 6.44 -13.03 -13.96
CA TRP A 205 7.62 -13.47 -13.22
C TRP A 205 8.93 -12.85 -13.71
N ASN A 206 8.95 -12.26 -14.90
CA ASN A 206 10.10 -11.51 -15.41
C ASN A 206 10.16 -10.07 -14.85
N GLY A 207 9.24 -9.72 -13.94
CA GLY A 207 9.03 -8.36 -13.49
C GLY A 207 8.18 -7.54 -14.46
N GLY A 208 8.16 -6.22 -14.27
CA GLY A 208 7.37 -5.30 -15.11
C GLY A 208 5.94 -5.15 -14.62
N ILE A 209 5.76 -4.29 -13.61
CA ILE A 209 4.47 -3.96 -13.00
C ILE A 209 4.32 -2.44 -13.07
N GLY A 210 3.21 -1.97 -13.66
CA GLY A 210 2.86 -0.57 -13.77
C GLY A 210 2.04 -0.19 -12.56
N THR A 211 2.64 0.54 -11.63
CA THR A 211 2.02 0.87 -10.34
C THR A 211 0.72 1.65 -10.49
N THR A 212 0.57 2.41 -11.57
CA THR A 212 -0.61 3.24 -11.90
C THR A 212 -1.84 2.41 -12.24
N GLY A 213 -1.65 1.20 -12.78
CA GLY A 213 -2.76 0.27 -13.11
C GLY A 213 -3.34 -0.48 -11.92
N ALA A 214 -2.60 -0.60 -10.81
CA ALA A 214 -3.02 -1.39 -9.65
C ALA A 214 -4.29 -0.83 -8.97
N PRO A 215 -4.42 0.48 -8.68
CA PRO A 215 -5.62 1.04 -8.06
C PRO A 215 -6.86 0.89 -8.95
N VAL A 216 -6.71 1.04 -10.27
CA VAL A 216 -7.82 0.90 -11.23
C VAL A 216 -8.30 -0.54 -11.30
N GLY A 217 -7.37 -1.49 -11.50
CA GLY A 217 -7.70 -2.91 -11.58
C GLY A 217 -8.32 -3.45 -10.30
N SER A 218 -7.78 -3.07 -9.14
CA SER A 218 -8.31 -3.47 -7.82
C SER A 218 -9.69 -2.87 -7.54
N THR A 219 -9.94 -1.61 -7.95
CA THR A 219 -11.24 -0.95 -7.85
C THR A 219 -12.30 -1.66 -8.70
N ILE A 220 -11.98 -1.95 -9.97
CA ILE A 220 -12.90 -2.63 -10.90
C ILE A 220 -13.23 -4.03 -10.37
N ALA A 221 -12.22 -4.82 -10.02
CA ALA A 221 -12.41 -6.17 -9.50
C ALA A 221 -13.17 -6.16 -8.17
N GLY A 222 -12.86 -5.22 -7.26
CA GLY A 222 -13.57 -5.03 -6.01
C GLY A 222 -15.04 -4.69 -6.21
N PHE A 223 -15.38 -3.83 -7.15
CA PHE A 223 -16.77 -3.49 -7.49
C PHE A 223 -17.54 -4.74 -7.95
N PHE A 224 -17.02 -5.48 -8.92
CA PHE A 224 -17.67 -6.68 -9.43
C PHE A 224 -17.75 -7.80 -8.38
N ALA A 225 -16.70 -8.00 -7.58
CA ALA A 225 -16.68 -8.97 -6.51
C ALA A 225 -17.71 -8.64 -5.42
N ALA A 226 -17.77 -7.38 -4.98
CA ALA A 226 -18.77 -6.95 -4.01
C ALA A 226 -20.21 -7.16 -4.52
N ARG A 227 -20.47 -6.82 -5.79
CA ARG A 227 -21.77 -7.07 -6.43
C ARG A 227 -22.11 -8.56 -6.49
N ARG A 228 -21.18 -9.39 -6.96
CA ARG A 228 -21.38 -10.84 -7.10
C ARG A 228 -21.59 -11.54 -5.76
N LEU A 229 -20.88 -11.08 -4.73
CA LEU A 229 -20.97 -11.61 -3.37
C LEU A 229 -22.12 -10.98 -2.56
N ARG A 230 -22.91 -10.07 -3.16
CA ARG A 230 -24.00 -9.34 -2.49
C ARG A 230 -23.53 -8.62 -1.22
N LEU A 231 -22.37 -7.99 -1.32
CA LEU A 231 -21.78 -7.16 -0.28
C LEU A 231 -22.16 -5.68 -0.52
N PRO A 232 -22.33 -4.89 0.55
CA PRO A 232 -22.60 -3.46 0.44
C PRO A 232 -21.38 -2.74 -0.14
N VAL A 233 -21.45 -2.39 -1.42
CA VAL A 233 -20.30 -1.90 -2.20
C VAL A 233 -19.66 -0.67 -1.54
N GLY A 234 -20.46 0.31 -1.12
CA GLY A 234 -19.94 1.53 -0.50
C GLY A 234 -19.17 1.24 0.79
N PHE A 235 -19.73 0.40 1.67
CA PHE A 235 -19.06 -0.04 2.89
C PHE A 235 -17.76 -0.80 2.60
N MET A 236 -17.75 -1.71 1.63
CA MET A 236 -16.56 -2.48 1.27
C MET A 236 -15.42 -1.57 0.79
N PHE A 237 -15.74 -0.52 0.05
CA PHE A 237 -14.78 0.48 -0.39
C PHE A 237 -14.28 1.34 0.78
N ASP A 238 -15.18 1.77 1.68
CA ASP A 238 -14.84 2.55 2.87
C ASP A 238 -13.82 1.83 3.77
N ILE A 239 -14.02 0.53 4.04
CA ILE A 239 -13.09 -0.24 4.87
C ILE A 239 -11.77 -0.54 4.16
N SER A 240 -11.79 -0.68 2.83
CA SER A 240 -10.60 -1.03 2.05
C SER A 240 -9.61 0.14 2.02
N VAL A 241 -10.08 1.38 1.82
CA VAL A 241 -9.19 2.56 1.81
C VAL A 241 -8.55 2.84 3.17
N ILE A 242 -9.20 2.47 4.27
CA ILE A 242 -8.60 2.57 5.61
C ILE A 242 -7.38 1.63 5.69
N GLY A 243 -7.51 0.39 5.21
CA GLY A 243 -6.40 -0.54 5.16
C GLY A 243 -5.30 -0.11 4.19
N ILE A 244 -5.67 0.37 2.99
CA ILE A 244 -4.73 0.86 1.98
C ILE A 244 -3.87 1.99 2.54
N ALA A 245 -4.46 2.98 3.23
CA ALA A 245 -3.71 4.08 3.82
C ALA A 245 -2.63 3.61 4.82
N LEU A 246 -2.95 2.62 5.67
CA LEU A 246 -1.96 2.03 6.57
C LEU A 246 -0.92 1.21 5.82
N GLY A 247 -1.34 0.43 4.82
CA GLY A 247 -0.45 -0.41 4.03
C GLY A 247 0.58 0.42 3.26
N GLU A 248 0.15 1.51 2.63
CA GLU A 248 1.05 2.45 1.96
C GLU A 248 2.00 3.12 2.94
N ALA A 249 1.52 3.57 4.10
CA ALA A 249 2.37 4.19 5.12
C ALA A 249 3.53 3.28 5.54
N ILE A 250 3.26 1.99 5.75
CA ILE A 250 4.29 1.00 6.08
C ILE A 250 5.18 0.71 4.87
N GLY A 251 4.61 0.59 3.67
CA GLY A 251 5.36 0.37 2.43
C GLY A 251 6.41 1.46 2.18
N ARG A 252 6.08 2.73 2.49
CA ARG A 252 7.03 3.85 2.35
C ARG A 252 8.31 3.71 3.18
N ILE A 253 8.31 2.90 4.24
CA ILE A 253 9.55 2.60 4.98
C ILE A 253 10.54 1.86 4.07
N GLY A 254 10.05 0.93 3.26
CA GLY A 254 10.87 0.23 2.26
C GLY A 254 11.40 1.18 1.20
N ASP A 255 10.59 2.11 0.70
CA ASP A 255 11.01 3.14 -0.27
C ASP A 255 12.14 4.01 0.29
N ILE A 256 12.05 4.39 1.58
CA ILE A 256 13.08 5.18 2.26
C ILE A 256 14.39 4.40 2.38
N ILE A 257 14.35 3.10 2.64
CA ILE A 257 15.58 2.30 2.75
C ILE A 257 16.20 2.09 1.36
N ASN A 258 15.36 1.82 0.36
CA ASN A 258 15.79 1.57 -1.01
C ASN A 258 16.30 2.82 -1.75
N GLY A 259 15.91 4.01 -1.30
CA GLY A 259 16.19 5.27 -1.98
C GLY A 259 15.32 5.51 -3.21
N GLU A 260 14.04 5.13 -3.13
CA GLU A 260 13.10 5.29 -4.23
C GLU A 260 12.45 6.70 -4.24
N HIS A 261 11.87 7.06 -5.39
CA HIS A 261 11.19 8.33 -5.67
C HIS A 261 12.13 9.54 -5.61
N HIS A 262 12.87 9.74 -6.71
CA HIS A 262 13.81 10.86 -6.84
C HIS A 262 13.10 12.21 -6.69
N ALA A 263 13.78 13.12 -6.02
CA ALA A 263 13.23 14.40 -5.60
C ALA A 263 14.15 15.57 -5.97
N THR A 264 13.59 16.76 -5.93
CA THR A 264 14.33 18.01 -6.12
C THR A 264 15.36 18.19 -5.00
N GLY A 265 16.46 18.88 -5.32
CA GLY A 265 17.51 19.21 -4.36
C GLY A 265 16.96 19.95 -3.13
N CYS A 266 17.50 19.63 -1.96
CA CYS A 266 17.12 20.19 -0.68
C CYS A 266 18.29 20.97 -0.10
N SER A 267 18.07 22.25 0.21
CA SER A 267 19.09 23.13 0.77
C SER A 267 18.55 23.93 1.94
N GLY A 268 19.32 24.01 3.03
CA GLY A 268 19.00 24.88 4.17
C GLY A 268 17.95 24.33 5.14
N LEU A 269 17.51 23.07 4.98
CA LEU A 269 16.62 22.39 5.92
C LEU A 269 17.37 21.29 6.68
N PRO A 270 17.09 21.09 7.98
CA PRO A 270 17.83 20.13 8.81
C PRO A 270 17.39 18.67 8.66
N TRP A 271 16.54 18.38 7.68
CA TRP A 271 16.06 17.02 7.38
C TRP A 271 16.28 16.66 5.90
N CYS A 272 17.16 17.37 5.19
CA CYS A 272 17.58 16.94 3.87
C CYS A 272 18.34 15.62 3.98
N VAL A 273 18.04 14.67 3.09
CA VAL A 273 18.65 13.34 3.12
C VAL A 273 19.53 13.12 1.91
N ARG A 274 20.57 12.31 2.08
CA ARG A 274 21.43 11.83 1.01
C ARG A 274 21.66 10.33 1.19
N TYR A 275 21.66 9.60 0.08
CA TYR A 275 21.96 8.17 0.09
C TYR A 275 23.43 7.94 -0.21
N THR A 276 24.09 7.15 0.64
CA THR A 276 25.55 6.95 0.56
C THR A 276 25.95 5.52 0.19
N HIS A 277 25.02 4.57 0.28
CA HIS A 277 25.30 3.18 -0.08
C HIS A 277 25.35 3.02 -1.61
N PRO A 278 26.40 2.39 -2.20
CA PRO A 278 26.57 2.34 -3.66
C PRO A 278 25.51 1.51 -4.39
N ALA A 279 24.84 0.58 -3.70
CA ALA A 279 23.80 -0.26 -4.30
C ALA A 279 22.39 0.35 -4.26
N THR A 280 22.20 1.48 -3.55
CA THR A 280 20.89 2.15 -3.41
C THR A 280 20.41 2.73 -4.74
N LEU A 281 19.10 2.90 -4.88
CA LEU A 281 18.52 3.67 -5.98
C LEU A 281 18.52 5.18 -5.68
N GLY A 282 18.85 5.57 -4.45
CA GLY A 282 18.77 6.95 -3.97
C GLY A 282 19.81 7.90 -4.54
N GLN A 283 19.47 9.19 -4.48
CA GLN A 283 20.34 10.27 -4.96
C GLN A 283 21.51 10.51 -3.99
N THR A 284 22.70 10.71 -4.57
CA THR A 284 23.94 11.04 -3.84
C THR A 284 24.06 12.51 -3.48
N ASP A 285 23.15 13.36 -3.95
CA ASP A 285 23.01 14.74 -3.51
C ASP A 285 21.97 14.85 -2.40
N TYR A 286 21.99 15.95 -1.66
CA TYR A 286 20.96 16.22 -0.64
C TYR A 286 19.63 16.56 -1.30
N VAL A 287 18.61 15.78 -0.98
CA VAL A 287 17.28 15.88 -1.56
C VAL A 287 16.20 15.88 -0.48
N HIS A 288 15.01 16.31 -0.87
CA HIS A 288 13.85 16.20 0.01
C HIS A 288 13.50 14.72 0.20
N PRO A 289 13.28 14.25 1.45
CA PRO A 289 12.87 12.87 1.70
C PRO A 289 11.38 12.67 1.35
N VAL A 290 11.03 12.75 0.06
CA VAL A 290 9.64 12.71 -0.41
C VAL A 290 8.95 11.39 -0.03
N ALA A 291 9.66 10.26 -0.06
CA ALA A 291 9.13 8.98 0.43
C ALA A 291 8.71 9.06 1.92
N ALA A 292 9.46 9.78 2.76
CA ALA A 292 9.11 9.99 4.16
C ALA A 292 7.92 10.95 4.32
N TYR A 293 7.85 11.99 3.50
CA TYR A 293 6.68 12.88 3.46
C TYR A 293 5.42 12.10 3.08
N ASP A 294 5.49 11.26 2.05
CA ASP A 294 4.41 10.38 1.63
C ASP A 294 4.00 9.43 2.75
N GLY A 295 4.97 8.79 3.42
CA GLY A 295 4.69 7.87 4.53
C GLY A 295 3.97 8.58 5.69
N LEU A 296 4.46 9.75 6.10
CA LEU A 296 3.85 10.55 7.16
C LEU A 296 2.42 10.97 6.81
N VAL A 297 2.20 11.44 5.58
CA VAL A 297 0.86 11.83 5.16
C VAL A 297 -0.08 10.64 5.05
N MET A 298 0.40 9.46 4.61
CA MET A 298 -0.43 8.25 4.65
C MET A 298 -0.83 7.84 6.07
N VAL A 299 0.04 8.02 7.07
CA VAL A 299 -0.32 7.84 8.49
C VAL A 299 -1.40 8.85 8.90
N ILE A 300 -1.26 10.12 8.53
CA ILE A 300 -2.24 11.17 8.84
C ILE A 300 -3.59 10.83 8.20
N ILE A 301 -3.59 10.48 6.91
CA ILE A 301 -4.79 10.06 6.18
C ILE A 301 -5.43 8.86 6.87
N PHE A 302 -4.65 7.84 7.23
CA PHE A 302 -5.15 6.68 7.97
C PHE A 302 -5.88 7.09 9.26
N VAL A 303 -5.25 7.92 10.09
CA VAL A 303 -5.85 8.39 11.36
C VAL A 303 -7.13 9.18 11.10
N VAL A 304 -7.11 10.09 10.12
CA VAL A 304 -8.28 10.90 9.72
C VAL A 304 -9.41 10.01 9.23
N LEU A 305 -9.14 9.01 8.39
CA LEU A 305 -10.15 8.09 7.86
C LEU A 305 -10.73 7.20 8.94
N VAL A 306 -9.92 6.69 9.89
CA VAL A 306 -10.44 5.93 11.03
C VAL A 306 -11.34 6.80 11.90
N ALA A 307 -10.92 8.03 12.20
CA ALA A 307 -11.73 8.97 12.98
C ALA A 307 -13.03 9.33 12.26
N TYR A 308 -12.97 9.55 10.95
CA TYR A 308 -14.14 9.86 10.13
C TYR A 308 -15.09 8.67 10.02
N TRP A 309 -14.57 7.47 9.74
CA TRP A 309 -15.32 6.22 9.68
C TRP A 309 -16.09 5.96 10.98
N ARG A 310 -15.48 6.19 12.15
CA ARG A 310 -16.20 6.06 13.44
C ARG A 310 -17.42 6.96 13.56
N ARG A 311 -17.44 8.12 12.89
CA ARG A 311 -18.58 9.04 12.87
C ARG A 311 -19.63 8.70 11.82
N VAL A 312 -19.22 8.12 10.69
CA VAL A 312 -20.11 7.88 9.54
C VAL A 312 -20.60 6.44 9.42
N ARG A 313 -19.92 5.47 10.04
CA ARG A 313 -20.32 4.05 10.00
C ARG A 313 -21.74 3.87 10.54
N GLY A 314 -22.52 3.03 9.86
CA GLY A 314 -23.93 2.77 10.20
C GLY A 314 -24.91 3.87 9.78
N ARG A 315 -24.45 4.90 9.05
CA ARG A 315 -25.31 5.96 8.52
C ARG A 315 -25.24 5.94 6.98
N PRO A 316 -26.32 5.62 6.26
CA PRO A 316 -26.34 5.79 4.81
C PRO A 316 -26.30 7.28 4.41
N PRO A 317 -25.84 7.62 3.18
CA PRO A 317 -25.22 6.72 2.21
C PRO A 317 -23.77 6.33 2.62
N GLU A 318 -23.38 5.13 2.23
CA GLU A 318 -22.01 4.60 2.38
C GLU A 318 -21.06 5.19 1.31
N SER A 319 -19.78 4.80 1.30
CA SER A 319 -18.70 5.29 0.42
C SER A 319 -18.10 6.66 0.80
N ARG A 320 -18.57 7.28 1.89
CA ARG A 320 -18.07 8.61 2.31
C ARG A 320 -16.59 8.59 2.68
N VAL A 321 -16.10 7.51 3.29
CA VAL A 321 -14.70 7.37 3.68
C VAL A 321 -13.82 7.15 2.44
N TYR A 322 -14.31 6.38 1.46
CA TYR A 322 -13.67 6.21 0.16
C TYR A 322 -13.47 7.54 -0.57
N TRP A 323 -14.52 8.36 -0.68
CA TRP A 323 -14.41 9.68 -1.33
C TRP A 323 -13.53 10.65 -0.55
N ALA A 324 -13.55 10.59 0.79
CA ALA A 324 -12.62 11.35 1.62
C ALA A 324 -11.16 10.92 1.39
N TYR A 325 -10.90 9.61 1.23
CA TYR A 325 -9.57 9.12 0.85
C TYR A 325 -9.13 9.67 -0.50
N LEU A 326 -9.97 9.59 -1.55
CA LEU A 326 -9.61 10.14 -2.86
C LEU A 326 -9.33 11.64 -2.83
N LEU A 327 -10.10 12.39 -2.06
CA LEU A 327 -9.86 13.82 -1.85
C LEU A 327 -8.49 14.07 -1.21
N LEU A 328 -8.22 13.43 -0.07
CA LEU A 328 -7.01 13.65 0.70
C LEU A 328 -5.76 13.12 -0.01
N PHE A 329 -5.81 11.87 -0.48
CA PHE A 329 -4.74 11.21 -1.22
C PHE A 329 -4.46 11.93 -2.54
N GLY A 330 -5.51 12.23 -3.32
CA GLY A 330 -5.37 12.90 -4.61
C GLY A 330 -4.78 14.30 -4.47
N GLY A 331 -5.31 15.09 -3.53
CA GLY A 331 -4.80 16.43 -3.27
C GLY A 331 -3.34 16.41 -2.80
N PHE A 332 -3.00 15.49 -1.90
CA PHE A 332 -1.62 15.30 -1.47
C PHE A 332 -0.71 14.86 -2.62
N ARG A 333 -1.10 13.86 -3.41
CA ARG A 333 -0.29 13.35 -4.52
C ARG A 333 -0.05 14.42 -5.58
N PHE A 334 -1.04 15.27 -5.85
CA PHE A 334 -0.88 16.43 -6.72
C PHE A 334 0.21 17.38 -6.19
N LEU A 335 0.15 17.71 -4.89
CA LEU A 335 1.11 18.62 -4.26
C LEU A 335 2.53 18.04 -4.15
N THR A 336 2.68 16.76 -3.79
CA THR A 336 4.02 16.18 -3.63
C THR A 336 4.72 15.85 -4.93
N SER A 337 3.96 15.70 -6.02
CA SER A 337 4.54 15.53 -7.36
C SER A 337 5.45 16.69 -7.77
N PHE A 338 5.20 17.92 -7.30
CA PHE A 338 6.08 19.07 -7.57
C PHE A 338 7.47 18.94 -6.94
N LEU A 339 7.61 18.10 -5.92
CA LEU A 339 8.90 17.78 -5.30
C LEU A 339 9.59 16.58 -5.95
N ARG A 340 8.92 15.85 -6.84
CA ARG A 340 9.42 14.64 -7.50
C ARG A 340 9.99 14.93 -8.87
N LEU A 341 11.01 14.16 -9.24
CA LEU A 341 11.60 14.14 -10.57
C LEU A 341 11.00 13.02 -11.42
N ASP A 342 9.67 12.99 -11.51
CA ASP A 342 8.95 12.02 -12.35
C ASP A 342 8.86 12.54 -13.81
N PRO A 343 8.83 11.65 -14.83
CA PRO A 343 8.66 12.05 -16.22
C PRO A 343 7.36 12.82 -16.47
N LEU A 344 7.41 13.77 -17.40
CA LEU A 344 6.23 14.49 -17.86
C LEU A 344 5.36 13.59 -18.74
N PHE A 345 4.05 13.66 -18.54
CA PHE A 345 3.08 12.86 -19.26
C PHE A 345 2.38 13.68 -20.35
N ILE A 346 1.67 14.76 -19.98
CA ILE A 346 0.92 15.62 -20.90
C ILE A 346 1.04 17.08 -20.46
N ASP A 347 1.32 17.99 -21.40
CA ASP A 347 1.32 19.46 -21.21
C ASP A 347 2.08 19.95 -19.96
N GLY A 348 3.24 19.37 -19.69
CA GLY A 348 4.07 19.75 -18.53
C GLY A 348 3.58 19.21 -17.19
N LEU A 349 2.54 18.39 -17.16
CA LEU A 349 2.09 17.66 -15.99
C LEU A 349 2.64 16.24 -15.95
N GLN A 350 3.08 15.83 -14.76
CA GLN A 350 3.38 14.43 -14.45
C GLN A 350 2.08 13.63 -14.40
N GLU A 351 2.14 12.34 -14.73
CA GLU A 351 0.97 11.44 -14.68
C GLU A 351 0.30 11.47 -13.29
N ALA A 352 1.12 11.47 -12.23
CA ALA A 352 0.63 11.51 -10.87
C ALA A 352 -0.06 12.83 -10.48
N GLN A 353 0.29 13.95 -11.11
CA GLN A 353 -0.42 15.21 -10.92
C GLN A 353 -1.81 15.12 -11.54
N LEU A 354 -1.90 14.62 -12.77
CA LEU A 354 -3.20 14.48 -13.44
C LEU A 354 -4.13 13.54 -12.66
N LEU A 355 -3.65 12.35 -12.28
CA LEU A 355 -4.42 11.39 -11.49
C LEU A 355 -4.78 11.95 -10.10
N GLY A 356 -3.83 12.59 -9.43
CA GLY A 356 -4.05 13.23 -8.13
C GLY A 356 -5.15 14.28 -8.20
N LEU A 357 -5.13 15.13 -9.25
CA LEU A 357 -6.15 16.15 -9.48
C LEU A 357 -7.52 15.52 -9.74
N ILE A 358 -7.61 14.48 -10.57
CA ILE A 358 -8.86 13.78 -10.85
C ILE A 358 -9.46 13.20 -9.56
N TYR A 359 -8.64 12.51 -8.75
CA TYR A 359 -9.09 11.95 -7.47
C TYR A 359 -9.53 13.04 -6.48
N ALA A 360 -8.78 14.15 -6.41
CA ALA A 360 -9.10 15.28 -5.55
C ALA A 360 -10.45 15.90 -5.91
N LEU A 361 -10.67 16.19 -7.19
CA LEU A 361 -11.92 16.78 -7.68
C LEU A 361 -13.10 15.83 -7.49
N ALA A 362 -12.94 14.55 -7.83
CA ALA A 362 -13.99 13.56 -7.67
C ALA A 362 -14.39 13.41 -6.19
N GLY A 363 -13.43 13.35 -5.27
CA GLY A 363 -13.67 13.34 -3.83
C GLY A 363 -14.31 14.63 -3.31
N GLY A 364 -13.84 15.79 -3.79
CA GLY A 364 -14.34 17.11 -3.42
C GLY A 364 -15.78 17.37 -3.85
N ILE A 365 -16.22 16.78 -4.96
CA ILE A 365 -17.62 16.86 -5.44
C ILE A 365 -18.49 15.83 -4.73
N MET A 366 -18.05 14.58 -4.64
CA MET A 366 -18.90 13.48 -4.15
C MET A 366 -19.12 13.53 -2.64
N LEU A 367 -18.14 13.98 -1.86
CA LEU A 367 -18.26 13.99 -0.40
C LEU A 367 -19.36 14.95 0.12
N PRO A 368 -19.47 16.21 -0.37
CA PRO A 368 -20.60 17.08 -0.05
C PRO A 368 -21.95 16.52 -0.53
N VAL A 369 -22.01 15.96 -1.75
CA VAL A 369 -23.25 15.39 -2.32
C VAL A 369 -23.78 14.25 -1.45
N LEU A 370 -22.91 13.32 -1.04
CA LEU A 370 -23.30 12.20 -0.18
C LEU A 370 -23.66 12.66 1.24
N THR A 371 -22.98 13.69 1.75
CA THR A 371 -23.29 14.26 3.06
C THR A 371 -24.64 14.98 3.06
N ALA A 372 -24.97 15.70 1.98
CA ALA A 372 -26.27 16.35 1.82
C ALA A 372 -27.41 15.31 1.71
N ARG A 373 -27.22 14.25 0.92
CA ARG A 373 -28.19 13.16 0.79
C ARG A 373 -28.47 12.47 2.14
N GLY A 374 -27.42 12.13 2.90
CA GLY A 374 -27.60 11.54 4.23
C GLY A 374 -28.36 12.44 5.21
N ARG A 375 -28.24 13.77 5.10
CA ARG A 375 -29.05 14.71 5.91
C ARG A 375 -30.51 14.72 5.50
N LEU A 376 -30.80 14.67 4.20
CA LEU A 376 -32.17 14.62 3.68
C LEU A 376 -32.88 13.34 4.12
N ASP A 377 -32.21 12.20 4.00
CA ASP A 377 -32.77 10.90 4.41
C ASP A 377 -33.07 10.87 5.92
N SER A 378 -32.22 11.50 6.75
CA SER A 378 -32.45 11.60 8.21
C SER A 378 -33.56 12.56 8.62
N ARG A 379 -33.98 13.48 7.73
CA ARG A 379 -35.02 14.49 7.99
C ARG A 379 -36.43 14.05 7.60
N VAL A 380 -36.58 12.90 6.93
CA VAL A 380 -37.88 12.31 6.60
C VAL A 380 -38.15 11.12 7.54
N PRO A 381 -38.59 11.34 8.79
CA PRO A 381 -39.14 10.25 9.59
C PRO A 381 -40.53 9.90 9.04
N GLY A 382 -40.65 8.81 8.27
CA GLY A 382 -41.99 8.29 7.91
C GLY A 382 -42.19 7.64 6.56
N ALA A 383 -41.15 7.35 5.76
CA ALA A 383 -41.34 6.43 4.63
C ALA A 383 -41.30 4.98 5.14
N THR A 384 -42.40 4.57 5.75
CA THR A 384 -42.77 3.17 5.99
C THR A 384 -42.51 2.37 4.72
N THR A 385 -41.51 1.50 4.74
CA THR A 385 -41.43 0.38 3.81
C THR A 385 -42.60 -0.55 4.13
N THR A 386 -43.67 -0.45 3.36
CA THR A 386 -44.70 -1.49 3.30
C THR A 386 -44.04 -2.75 2.74
N PRO A 387 -44.11 -3.91 3.41
CA PRO A 387 -43.69 -5.15 2.81
C PRO A 387 -44.76 -5.61 1.81
N THR A 388 -44.38 -5.76 0.55
CA THR A 388 -45.11 -6.56 -0.44
C THR A 388 -44.15 -7.52 -1.10
#